data_AF-A0A7R8P023-F1
#
_entry.id   AF-A0A7R8P023-F1
#
_cell.length_a   1.000
_cell.length_b   1.000
_cell.length_c   1.000
_cell.angle_alpha   90.00
_cell.angle_beta   90.00
_cell.angle_gamma   90.00
#
_symmetry.space_group_name_H-M   'P 1'
#
loop_
_entity.id
_entity.type
_entity.pdbx_description
1 polymer ?
#
loop_
_entity_poly.entity_id
_entity_poly.type
_entity_poly.pdbx_seq_one_letter_code
_entity_poly.pdbx_strand_id
1 'polypeptide(L)'
;MCLGTTSFAAPSFASAPQAQQAQQSSPPPVAATAPAAAADAPEPDHVRASALPVDERGPAPASDAARKRDYDEPAEGPGSAAPAAACDPADFTSRTGSALVQQIKASDTACVNTLFGLTGENARLAFREAQMVTVASALRDASAAYPGNGSTGVPQLVLYLRAGYYVQWYNEPAVGPYGPVLTTAIGSGLDAFFASPRSRDVTDANGEALSEAVILIDSSQENARYLPVVNRLLTGYDTSYNALWNMRAAVNNTFTVLFRGHQLPAFVAAVTADRSTADTVHSFASRNLALLGTDHAFLVTNAGRELARFLSYEALRAGVRPQVKSLLDRTSITGVTAPLWVGLAESANYYDTGNCAYFATCDLPARSTGPLCRSGTTAAAACASAPRRCPSPNSPPPARAWQVRTPSSTASPVTTGRWPVTSTPASKSSSTTPVTTTGPTRAPCSASTRTTAACTWRATRPPPATSRASSPTRPSG
;
A
#
# COMPACT_ATOMS: atom_id res chain seq x y z
N MET A 1 -28.47 28.19 65.93
CA MET A 1 -29.79 27.50 65.94
C MET A 1 -30.79 28.51 65.39
N CYS A 2 -31.61 28.33 64.36
CA CYS A 2 -31.95 27.21 63.48
C CYS A 2 -32.41 27.77 62.11
N LEU A 3 -32.45 26.86 61.13
CA LEU A 3 -32.76 27.00 59.70
C LEU A 3 -34.20 27.43 59.37
N GLY A 4 -34.43 27.87 58.12
CA GLY A 4 -35.77 27.78 57.47
C GLY A 4 -35.99 28.59 56.18
N THR A 5 -35.62 28.00 55.04
CA THR A 5 -36.17 28.07 53.66
C THR A 5 -37.23 29.12 53.25
N THR A 6 -37.06 29.73 52.06
CA THR A 6 -38.17 30.27 51.23
C THR A 6 -37.89 30.18 49.73
N SER A 7 -38.90 29.74 48.97
CA SER A 7 -38.97 29.73 47.50
C SER A 7 -40.03 30.74 46.98
N PHE A 8 -39.85 31.11 45.71
CA PHE A 8 -40.79 31.69 44.72
C PHE A 8 -41.34 33.12 44.90
N ALA A 9 -41.12 33.92 43.86
CA ALA A 9 -42.04 34.98 43.43
C ALA A 9 -41.90 35.23 41.91
N ALA A 10 -43.03 35.26 41.20
CA ALA A 10 -43.18 35.99 39.94
C ALA A 10 -43.37 37.49 40.24
N PRO A 11 -43.28 38.39 39.25
CA PRO A 11 -44.54 38.96 38.74
C PRO A 11 -44.54 39.40 37.27
N SER A 12 -45.75 39.60 36.76
CA SER A 12 -46.09 40.33 35.52
C SER A 12 -46.40 41.80 35.84
N PHE A 13 -46.07 42.75 34.96
CA PHE A 13 -46.86 43.96 34.66
C PHE A 13 -46.40 44.57 33.31
N ALA A 14 -47.36 45.14 32.57
CA ALA A 14 -47.19 45.82 31.29
C ALA A 14 -47.48 47.32 31.42
N SER A 15 -46.91 48.16 30.52
CA SER A 15 -47.54 49.31 29.80
C SER A 15 -46.50 50.20 29.08
N ALA A 16 -46.84 50.68 27.88
CA ALA A 16 -46.02 51.49 26.94
C ALA A 16 -46.15 53.03 27.15
N PRO A 17 -45.40 53.92 26.44
CA PRO A 17 -45.85 54.45 25.12
C PRO A 17 -44.74 54.86 24.09
N GLN A 18 -45.23 55.37 22.94
CA GLN A 18 -44.66 55.58 21.58
C GLN A 18 -43.65 56.75 21.38
N ALA A 19 -42.78 56.68 20.35
CA ALA A 19 -42.87 57.45 19.07
C ALA A 19 -41.54 57.59 18.26
N GLN A 20 -41.63 57.19 16.98
CA GLN A 20 -40.92 57.53 15.71
C GLN A 20 -39.46 58.06 15.60
N GLN A 21 -38.64 57.22 14.94
CA GLN A 21 -37.90 57.37 13.65
C GLN A 21 -37.15 58.65 13.26
N ALA A 22 -35.85 58.48 12.98
CA ALA A 22 -35.20 58.92 11.74
C ALA A 22 -34.02 57.99 11.36
N GLN A 23 -33.90 57.70 10.07
CA GLN A 23 -33.14 56.61 9.44
C GLN A 23 -31.62 56.83 9.36
N GLN A 24 -30.86 55.73 9.45
CA GLN A 24 -29.71 55.49 8.57
C GLN A 24 -29.78 54.06 8.02
N SER A 25 -29.87 53.98 6.70
CA SER A 25 -30.09 52.81 5.87
C SER A 25 -28.80 52.02 5.66
N SER A 26 -28.77 50.76 6.11
CA SER A 26 -27.77 49.77 5.72
C SER A 26 -28.13 49.14 4.37
N PRO A 27 -27.15 48.85 3.48
CA PRO A 27 -27.42 48.25 2.18
C PRO A 27 -27.93 46.80 2.30
N PRO A 28 -28.77 46.35 1.35
CA PRO A 28 -29.51 45.10 1.42
C PRO A 28 -28.61 43.86 1.27
N PRO A 29 -29.02 42.69 1.79
CA PRO A 29 -28.34 41.44 1.50
C PRO A 29 -28.52 41.15 0.01
N VAL A 30 -27.41 41.12 -0.73
CA VAL A 30 -27.41 40.60 -2.10
C VAL A 30 -27.76 39.12 -2.02
N ALA A 31 -28.95 38.80 -2.54
CA ALA A 31 -29.35 37.45 -2.85
C ALA A 31 -28.26 36.84 -3.75
N ALA A 32 -27.57 35.82 -3.26
CA ALA A 32 -26.83 34.93 -4.13
C ALA A 32 -27.87 34.15 -4.93
N THR A 33 -28.24 34.69 -6.08
CA THR A 33 -28.94 33.98 -7.13
C THR A 33 -28.10 32.78 -7.49
N ALA A 34 -28.43 31.62 -6.93
CA ALA A 34 -27.90 30.36 -7.41
C ALA A 34 -28.21 30.28 -8.91
N PRO A 35 -27.25 30.09 -9.81
CA PRO A 35 -27.58 29.64 -11.13
C PRO A 35 -28.24 28.27 -10.96
N ALA A 36 -29.55 28.22 -11.17
CA ALA A 36 -30.30 27.00 -11.42
C ALA A 36 -29.82 26.41 -12.75
N ALA A 37 -28.61 25.85 -12.76
CA ALA A 37 -27.99 25.14 -13.87
C ALA A 37 -26.74 24.39 -13.37
N ALA A 38 -26.92 23.46 -12.44
CA ALA A 38 -25.90 22.43 -12.15
C ALA A 38 -26.51 21.19 -11.46
N ALA A 39 -27.81 20.91 -11.65
CA ALA A 39 -28.43 19.69 -11.14
C ALA A 39 -28.06 18.43 -11.95
N ASP A 40 -27.24 18.56 -13.01
CA ASP A 40 -26.82 17.48 -13.91
C ASP A 40 -25.30 17.46 -14.18
N ALA A 41 -24.48 18.01 -13.28
CA ALA A 41 -23.04 17.75 -13.35
C ALA A 41 -22.78 16.29 -12.91
N PRO A 42 -22.13 15.44 -13.72
CA PRO A 42 -21.73 14.12 -13.26
C PRO A 42 -20.82 14.28 -12.04
N GLU A 43 -21.12 13.54 -10.96
CA GLU A 43 -20.25 13.49 -9.78
C GLU A 43 -18.80 13.22 -10.22
N PRO A 44 -17.81 13.91 -9.65
CA PRO A 44 -16.41 13.70 -10.00
C PRO A 44 -16.01 12.23 -9.83
N ASP A 45 -15.22 11.71 -10.77
CA ASP A 45 -14.77 10.32 -10.97
C ASP A 45 -14.05 9.64 -9.76
N HIS A 46 -13.98 10.31 -8.61
CA HIS A 46 -13.16 9.93 -7.46
C HIS A 46 -14.00 9.37 -6.30
N VAL A 47 -15.32 9.58 -6.30
CA VAL A 47 -16.25 8.90 -5.39
C VAL A 47 -16.77 7.65 -6.11
N ARG A 48 -16.12 6.50 -5.90
CA ARG A 48 -16.70 5.24 -6.37
C ARG A 48 -18.02 5.02 -5.62
N ALA A 49 -19.13 4.97 -6.36
CA ALA A 49 -20.48 4.73 -5.83
C ALA A 49 -20.66 3.38 -5.11
N SER A 50 -19.64 2.53 -5.09
CA SER A 50 -19.67 1.20 -4.46
C SER A 50 -18.32 0.90 -3.80
N ALA A 51 -18.35 0.21 -2.68
CA ALA A 51 -17.14 -0.27 -2.02
C ALA A 51 -16.34 -1.21 -2.93
N LEU A 52 -15.02 -1.21 -2.75
CA LEU A 52 -14.12 -2.12 -3.47
C LEU A 52 -14.55 -3.59 -3.27
N PRO A 53 -14.32 -4.47 -4.26
CA PRO A 53 -14.41 -5.91 -4.08
C PRO A 53 -13.54 -6.39 -2.89
N VAL A 54 -13.96 -7.46 -2.21
CA VAL A 54 -13.30 -7.96 -0.98
C VAL A 54 -11.82 -8.29 -1.20
N ASP A 55 -11.49 -8.81 -2.38
CA ASP A 55 -10.14 -9.14 -2.82
C ASP A 55 -9.26 -7.93 -3.17
N GLU A 56 -9.85 -6.78 -3.45
CA GLU A 56 -9.14 -5.52 -3.70
C GLU A 56 -8.92 -4.69 -2.43
N ARG A 57 -9.62 -5.01 -1.33
CA ARG A 57 -9.49 -4.28 -0.07
C ARG A 57 -8.19 -4.69 0.63
N GLY A 58 -7.15 -3.86 0.54
CA GLY A 58 -5.91 -4.05 1.29
C GLY A 58 -6.06 -3.86 2.82
N PRO A 59 -5.00 -4.08 3.60
CA PRO A 59 -4.98 -3.81 5.03
C PRO A 59 -5.19 -2.32 5.31
N ALA A 60 -5.86 -2.00 6.41
CA ALA A 60 -6.00 -0.63 6.84
C ALA A 60 -4.66 -0.08 7.38
N PRO A 61 -4.35 1.20 7.13
CA PRO A 61 -3.12 1.81 7.63
C PRO A 61 -3.17 1.97 9.16
N ALA A 62 -1.99 2.14 9.76
CA ALA A 62 -1.82 2.27 11.22
C ALA A 62 -2.28 3.64 11.78
N SER A 63 -2.80 4.54 10.95
CA SER A 63 -3.22 5.88 11.34
C SER A 63 -4.63 6.21 10.85
N ASP A 64 -5.42 6.82 11.72
CA ASP A 64 -6.76 7.29 11.38
C ASP A 64 -6.74 8.52 10.45
N ALA A 65 -5.68 9.33 10.48
CA ALA A 65 -5.46 10.42 9.52
C ALA A 65 -5.31 9.88 8.08
N ALA A 66 -4.62 8.74 7.90
CA ALA A 66 -4.53 8.08 6.60
C ALA A 66 -5.87 7.44 6.16
N ARG A 67 -6.77 7.14 7.12
CA ARG A 67 -8.13 6.64 6.84
C ARG A 67 -9.15 7.74 6.56
N LYS A 68 -8.93 8.93 7.10
CA LYS A 68 -9.82 10.10 7.02
C LYS A 68 -9.35 11.13 5.99
N ARG A 69 -8.30 10.83 5.23
CA ARG A 69 -7.79 11.73 4.19
C ARG A 69 -8.88 11.93 3.14
N ASP A 70 -9.41 13.14 3.08
CA ASP A 70 -10.22 13.57 1.96
C ASP A 70 -9.30 13.66 0.74
N TYR A 71 -9.66 12.95 -0.32
CA TYR A 71 -8.89 12.93 -1.56
C TYR A 71 -9.21 14.16 -2.43
N ASP A 72 -10.26 14.91 -2.10
CA ASP A 72 -10.64 16.17 -2.74
C ASP A 72 -10.01 17.39 -2.04
N GLU A 73 -9.49 17.22 -0.82
CA GLU A 73 -8.62 18.23 -0.24
C GLU A 73 -7.26 18.20 -0.95
N PRO A 74 -6.70 19.37 -1.33
CA PRO A 74 -5.29 19.45 -1.71
C PRO A 74 -4.49 18.72 -0.64
N ALA A 75 -3.50 17.94 -1.03
CA ALA A 75 -2.53 17.43 -0.08
C ALA A 75 -1.95 18.62 0.68
N GLU A 76 -2.50 18.94 1.84
CA GLU A 76 -1.78 19.75 2.81
C GLU A 76 -0.48 18.98 3.03
N GLY A 77 0.62 19.61 2.65
CA GLY A 77 1.94 19.04 2.84
C GLY A 77 2.08 18.56 4.29
N PRO A 78 2.97 17.58 4.55
CA PRO A 78 3.13 17.01 5.88
C PRO A 78 3.16 18.13 6.92
N GLY A 79 2.18 18.10 7.83
CA GLY A 79 1.93 19.18 8.78
C GLY A 79 3.22 19.65 9.43
N SER A 80 3.55 20.92 9.21
CA SER A 80 4.67 21.67 9.78
C SER A 80 5.82 20.79 10.30
N ALA A 81 6.48 20.06 9.40
CA ALA A 81 7.83 19.61 9.66
C ALA A 81 8.73 20.87 9.71
N ALA A 82 9.68 20.91 10.63
CA ALA A 82 10.81 21.83 10.56
C ALA A 82 11.37 21.83 9.12
N PRO A 83 11.89 22.96 8.60
CA PRO A 83 12.34 23.03 7.22
C PRO A 83 13.30 21.87 6.96
N ALA A 84 12.86 20.94 6.10
CA ALA A 84 13.69 19.82 5.70
C ALA A 84 15.01 20.41 5.18
N ALA A 85 16.14 19.84 5.59
CA ALA A 85 17.38 20.10 4.89
C ALA A 85 17.09 19.91 3.39
N ALA A 86 17.51 20.86 2.55
CA ALA A 86 17.22 20.82 1.13
C ALA A 86 17.71 19.49 0.55
N CYS A 87 16.79 18.56 0.30
CA CYS A 87 17.09 17.28 -0.28
C CYS A 87 17.12 17.48 -1.79
N ASP A 88 18.30 17.70 -2.35
CA ASP A 88 18.45 17.85 -3.79
C ASP A 88 18.47 16.46 -4.44
N PRO A 89 17.53 16.12 -5.34
CA PRO A 89 17.60 14.88 -6.11
C PRO A 89 18.94 14.67 -6.82
N ALA A 90 19.61 15.76 -7.23
CA ALA A 90 20.93 15.71 -7.86
C ALA A 90 21.98 15.01 -6.99
N ASP A 91 21.80 15.02 -5.67
CA ASP A 91 22.71 14.33 -4.77
C ASP A 91 22.69 12.80 -4.94
N PHE A 92 21.56 12.25 -5.38
CA PHE A 92 21.40 10.82 -5.59
C PHE A 92 21.59 10.45 -7.07
N THR A 93 21.20 11.33 -8.00
CA THR A 93 21.24 11.04 -9.43
C THR A 93 22.63 11.25 -10.07
N SER A 94 23.48 12.09 -9.47
CA SER A 94 24.84 12.35 -9.97
C SER A 94 25.91 11.38 -9.42
N ARG A 95 25.58 10.61 -8.37
CA ARG A 95 26.51 9.71 -7.68
C ARG A 95 26.21 8.26 -8.03
N THR A 96 27.25 7.42 -8.00
CA THR A 96 27.13 5.97 -8.21
C THR A 96 28.07 5.23 -7.26
N GLY A 97 27.90 3.91 -7.13
CA GLY A 97 28.82 3.08 -6.35
C GLY A 97 28.88 3.49 -4.87
N SER A 98 30.09 3.52 -4.30
CA SER A 98 30.30 3.88 -2.89
C SER A 98 29.92 5.34 -2.57
N ALA A 99 30.05 6.26 -3.52
CA ALA A 99 29.68 7.66 -3.32
C ALA A 99 28.16 7.82 -3.15
N LEU A 100 27.36 7.05 -3.89
CA LEU A 100 25.91 7.01 -3.71
C LEU A 100 25.54 6.43 -2.33
N VAL A 101 26.18 5.33 -1.93
CA VAL A 101 25.94 4.70 -0.62
C VAL A 101 26.27 5.65 0.52
N GLN A 102 27.40 6.36 0.44
CA GLN A 102 27.79 7.36 1.43
C GLN A 102 26.78 8.50 1.51
N GLN A 103 26.31 9.00 0.37
CA GLN A 103 25.28 10.02 0.33
C GLN A 103 23.98 9.56 1.01
N ILE A 104 23.49 8.37 0.65
CA ILE A 104 22.27 7.81 1.25
C ILE A 104 22.41 7.70 2.77
N LYS A 105 23.54 7.19 3.26
CA LYS A 105 23.79 7.03 4.70
C LYS A 105 23.93 8.37 5.45
N ALA A 106 24.37 9.43 4.77
CA ALA A 106 24.54 10.74 5.37
C ALA A 106 23.24 11.57 5.40
N SER A 107 22.24 11.19 4.60
CA SER A 107 20.92 11.82 4.57
C SER A 107 20.05 11.41 5.78
N ASP A 108 19.07 12.25 6.11
CA ASP A 108 17.97 11.83 6.97
C ASP A 108 16.91 11.05 6.17
N THR A 109 16.07 10.29 6.86
CA THR A 109 15.00 9.50 6.24
C THR A 109 13.95 10.41 5.59
N ALA A 110 13.75 11.64 6.07
CA ALA A 110 12.86 12.62 5.45
C ALA A 110 13.31 13.01 4.03
N CYS A 111 14.60 13.26 3.84
CA CYS A 111 15.21 13.52 2.54
C CYS A 111 15.07 12.31 1.62
N VAL A 112 15.49 11.12 2.05
CA VAL A 112 15.38 9.90 1.24
C VAL A 112 13.91 9.63 0.85
N ASN A 113 12.95 9.93 1.72
CA ASN A 113 11.53 9.78 1.44
C ASN A 113 11.03 10.68 0.29
N THR A 114 11.67 11.82 0.03
CA THR A 114 11.32 12.68 -1.13
C THR A 114 11.58 11.97 -2.47
N LEU A 115 12.47 10.97 -2.50
CA LEU A 115 12.84 10.28 -3.73
C LEU A 115 11.73 9.41 -4.31
N PHE A 116 10.69 9.09 -3.53
CA PHE A 116 9.48 8.42 -4.02
C PHE A 116 8.75 9.23 -5.10
N GLY A 117 8.97 10.55 -5.17
CA GLY A 117 8.40 11.44 -6.17
C GLY A 117 9.21 11.57 -7.46
N LEU A 118 10.35 10.89 -7.59
CA LEU A 118 11.18 11.00 -8.79
C LEU A 118 10.49 10.37 -10.01
N THR A 119 10.66 11.04 -11.15
CA THR A 119 10.17 10.60 -12.46
C THR A 119 11.23 10.85 -13.54
N GLY A 120 11.00 10.34 -14.75
CA GLY A 120 11.85 10.60 -15.92
C GLY A 120 13.32 10.25 -15.70
N GLU A 121 14.22 11.12 -16.15
CA GLU A 121 15.67 10.88 -16.10
C GLU A 121 16.21 10.78 -14.67
N ASN A 122 15.64 11.56 -13.72
CA ASN A 122 16.04 11.47 -12.32
C ASN A 122 15.68 10.10 -11.72
N ALA A 123 14.49 9.56 -12.03
CA ALA A 123 14.12 8.21 -11.62
C ALA A 123 15.09 7.16 -12.19
N ARG A 124 15.43 7.27 -13.48
CA ARG A 124 16.38 6.36 -14.12
C ARG A 124 17.77 6.42 -13.47
N LEU A 125 18.30 7.62 -13.26
CA LEU A 125 19.65 7.80 -12.72
C LEU A 125 19.76 7.29 -11.28
N ALA A 126 18.77 7.57 -10.44
CA ALA A 126 18.73 7.09 -9.06
C ALA A 126 18.48 5.58 -8.98
N PHE A 127 17.54 5.04 -9.78
CA PHE A 127 16.96 3.73 -9.49
C PHE A 127 17.15 2.65 -10.55
N ARG A 128 17.92 2.88 -11.62
CA ARG A 128 18.30 1.78 -12.53
C ARG A 128 18.97 0.63 -11.77
N GLU A 129 18.80 -0.60 -12.27
CA GLU A 129 19.18 -1.84 -11.57
C GLU A 129 20.57 -1.80 -10.92
N ALA A 130 21.58 -1.27 -11.63
CA ALA A 130 22.95 -1.16 -11.10
C ALA A 130 23.06 -0.36 -9.78
N GLN A 131 22.29 0.72 -9.61
CA GLN A 131 22.27 1.47 -8.35
C GLN A 131 21.56 0.68 -7.25
N MET A 132 20.45 0.04 -7.59
CA MET A 132 19.70 -0.80 -6.65
C MET A 132 20.56 -1.97 -6.14
N VAL A 133 21.31 -2.63 -7.03
CA VAL A 133 22.24 -3.72 -6.67
C VAL A 133 23.35 -3.22 -5.75
N THR A 134 23.89 -2.03 -6.03
CA THR A 134 24.92 -1.39 -5.20
C THR A 134 24.38 -1.14 -3.78
N VAL A 135 23.20 -0.55 -3.67
CA VAL A 135 22.59 -0.20 -2.38
C VAL A 135 22.14 -1.46 -1.62
N ALA A 136 21.63 -2.49 -2.31
CA ALA A 136 21.28 -3.78 -1.69
C ALA A 136 22.51 -4.49 -1.12
N SER A 137 23.65 -4.43 -1.82
CA SER A 137 24.93 -4.94 -1.31
C SER A 137 25.41 -4.15 -0.09
N ALA A 138 25.25 -2.82 -0.11
CA ALA A 138 25.56 -1.99 1.04
C ALA A 138 24.65 -2.26 2.25
N LEU A 139 23.37 -2.58 2.03
CA LEU A 139 22.46 -3.01 3.09
C LEU A 139 22.94 -4.30 3.75
N ARG A 140 23.36 -5.30 2.95
CA ARG A 140 23.95 -6.54 3.47
C ARG A 140 25.14 -6.24 4.39
N ASP A 141 26.08 -5.43 3.91
CA ASP A 141 27.32 -5.15 4.63
C ASP A 141 27.07 -4.31 5.91
N ALA A 142 26.18 -3.31 5.83
CA ALA A 142 25.80 -2.50 6.99
C ALA A 142 25.02 -3.30 8.05
N SER A 143 24.26 -4.33 7.62
CA SER A 143 23.44 -5.14 8.51
C SER A 143 24.26 -6.03 9.44
N ALA A 144 25.47 -6.43 9.04
CA ALA A 144 26.37 -7.26 9.86
C ALA A 144 26.73 -6.61 11.21
N ALA A 145 26.77 -5.27 11.26
CA ALA A 145 27.05 -4.49 12.45
C ALA A 145 25.88 -3.56 12.83
N TYR A 146 24.65 -3.91 12.43
CA TYR A 146 23.48 -3.08 12.68
C TYR A 146 23.24 -2.91 14.19
N PRO A 147 23.26 -1.67 14.73
CA PRO A 147 23.21 -1.44 16.17
C PRO A 147 21.78 -1.47 16.76
N GLY A 148 20.74 -1.58 15.93
CA GLY A 148 19.34 -1.45 16.34
C GLY A 148 18.82 -0.02 16.28
N ASN A 149 19.46 0.86 15.51
CA ASN A 149 19.04 2.24 15.29
C ASN A 149 19.65 2.80 13.98
N GLY A 150 19.32 4.05 13.63
CA GLY A 150 19.75 4.71 12.41
C GLY A 150 21.21 5.15 12.31
N SER A 151 22.06 4.96 13.33
CA SER A 151 23.40 5.56 13.37
C SER A 151 24.38 5.06 12.30
N THR A 152 24.07 3.92 11.65
CA THR A 152 24.89 3.36 10.56
C THR A 152 24.28 3.58 9.16
N GLY A 153 23.14 4.27 9.08
CA GLY A 153 22.42 4.57 7.84
C GLY A 153 21.56 3.41 7.29
N VAL A 154 21.32 2.37 8.09
CA VAL A 154 20.50 1.22 7.65
C VAL A 154 19.06 1.60 7.29
N PRO A 155 18.32 2.42 8.07
CA PRO A 155 16.98 2.88 7.68
C PRO A 155 16.98 3.57 6.31
N GLN A 156 17.96 4.43 6.04
CA GLN A 156 18.11 5.16 4.79
C GLN A 156 18.36 4.23 3.60
N LEU A 157 19.22 3.22 3.76
CA LEU A 157 19.47 2.23 2.72
C LEU A 157 18.19 1.44 2.39
N VAL A 158 17.46 0.98 3.40
CA VAL A 158 16.19 0.26 3.22
C VAL A 158 15.14 1.15 2.55
N LEU A 159 14.99 2.40 3.00
CA LEU A 159 14.04 3.36 2.46
C LEU A 159 14.38 3.73 1.00
N TYR A 160 15.66 3.87 0.66
CA TYR A 160 16.10 4.09 -0.72
C TYR A 160 15.71 2.92 -1.63
N LEU A 161 15.91 1.68 -1.17
CA LEU A 161 15.53 0.49 -1.93
C LEU A 161 14.02 0.41 -2.11
N ARG A 162 13.23 0.76 -1.09
CA ARG A 162 11.78 0.89 -1.24
C ARG A 162 11.39 1.95 -2.27
N ALA A 163 12.03 3.13 -2.21
CA ALA A 163 11.80 4.20 -3.17
C ALA A 163 12.07 3.73 -4.59
N GLY A 164 13.15 2.98 -4.82
CA GLY A 164 13.48 2.44 -6.14
C GLY A 164 12.43 1.47 -6.67
N TYR A 165 12.00 0.49 -5.87
CA TYR A 165 10.91 -0.42 -6.28
C TYR A 165 9.58 0.31 -6.54
N TYR A 166 9.24 1.28 -5.68
CA TYR A 166 8.04 2.10 -5.86
C TYR A 166 8.10 2.91 -7.16
N VAL A 167 9.18 3.65 -7.36
CA VAL A 167 9.35 4.51 -8.54
C VAL A 167 9.42 3.67 -9.81
N GLN A 168 10.12 2.53 -9.78
CA GLN A 168 10.18 1.60 -10.91
C GLN A 168 8.80 1.06 -11.28
N TRP A 169 7.94 0.72 -10.30
CA TRP A 169 6.59 0.26 -10.58
C TRP A 169 5.75 1.29 -11.37
N TYR A 170 5.87 2.58 -11.02
CA TYR A 170 5.11 3.66 -11.68
C TYR A 170 5.81 4.27 -12.91
N ASN A 171 7.12 4.11 -13.03
CA ASN A 171 7.96 4.74 -14.06
C ASN A 171 8.88 3.73 -14.75
N GLU A 172 8.43 2.48 -14.91
CA GLU A 172 9.21 1.39 -15.53
C GLU A 172 9.84 1.77 -16.88
N PRO A 173 9.14 2.48 -17.80
CA PRO A 173 9.74 2.89 -19.07
C PRO A 173 10.98 3.78 -18.92
N ALA A 174 11.08 4.54 -17.81
CA ALA A 174 12.24 5.37 -17.53
C ALA A 174 13.32 4.59 -16.76
N VAL A 175 12.95 3.86 -15.71
CA VAL A 175 13.90 3.16 -14.83
C VAL A 175 14.50 1.91 -15.47
N GLY A 176 13.70 1.21 -16.27
CA GLY A 176 13.98 -0.10 -16.81
C GLY A 176 13.54 -1.24 -15.89
N PRO A 177 13.65 -2.49 -16.37
CA PRO A 177 13.28 -3.66 -15.60
C PRO A 177 14.32 -3.98 -14.53
N TYR A 178 13.89 -4.68 -13.48
CA TYR A 178 14.75 -5.33 -12.51
C TYR A 178 14.83 -6.83 -12.77
N GLY A 179 16.03 -7.36 -12.75
CA GLY A 179 16.33 -8.75 -13.07
C GLY A 179 16.81 -9.56 -11.85
N PRO A 180 17.24 -10.82 -12.11
CA PRO A 180 17.61 -11.76 -11.05
C PRO A 180 18.85 -11.33 -10.24
N VAL A 181 19.68 -10.44 -10.79
CA VAL A 181 20.83 -9.88 -10.07
C VAL A 181 20.37 -9.04 -8.89
N LEU A 182 19.39 -8.14 -9.11
CA LEU A 182 18.81 -7.36 -8.02
C LEU A 182 18.04 -8.24 -7.04
N THR A 183 17.25 -9.21 -7.51
CA THR A 183 16.55 -10.17 -6.64
C THR A 183 17.53 -10.85 -5.68
N THR A 184 18.66 -11.35 -6.18
CA THR A 184 19.69 -12.00 -5.36
C THR A 184 20.33 -11.04 -4.36
N ALA A 185 20.63 -9.81 -4.80
CA ALA A 185 21.25 -8.80 -3.94
C ALA A 185 20.31 -8.35 -2.82
N ILE A 186 19.02 -8.12 -3.12
CA ILE A 186 17.99 -7.78 -2.14
C ILE A 186 17.75 -8.90 -1.16
N GLY A 187 17.65 -10.15 -1.66
CA GLY A 187 17.61 -11.34 -0.81
C GLY A 187 18.76 -11.35 0.20
N SER A 188 20.00 -11.16 -0.27
CA SER A 188 21.18 -11.11 0.60
C SER A 188 21.14 -9.96 1.62
N GLY A 189 20.65 -8.78 1.22
CA GLY A 189 20.53 -7.62 2.10
C GLY A 189 19.49 -7.81 3.21
N LEU A 190 18.30 -8.26 2.85
CA LEU A 190 17.22 -8.55 3.80
C LEU A 190 17.56 -9.73 4.71
N ASP A 191 18.20 -10.78 4.20
CA ASP A 191 18.69 -11.90 5.01
C ASP A 191 19.65 -11.40 6.11
N ALA A 192 20.63 -10.58 5.75
CA ALA A 192 21.58 -10.02 6.72
C ALA A 192 20.89 -9.11 7.74
N PHE A 193 19.93 -8.27 7.30
CA PHE A 193 19.16 -7.40 8.19
C PHE A 193 18.36 -8.22 9.21
N PHE A 194 17.57 -9.20 8.77
CA PHE A 194 16.72 -9.99 9.65
C PHE A 194 17.47 -11.02 10.50
N ALA A 195 18.68 -11.40 10.09
CA ALA A 195 19.59 -12.22 10.89
C ALA A 195 20.25 -11.44 12.04
N SER A 196 20.35 -10.12 11.95
CA SER A 196 20.89 -9.29 13.04
C SER A 196 20.02 -9.43 14.30
N PRO A 197 20.61 -9.76 15.47
CA PRO A 197 19.86 -9.80 16.73
C PRO A 197 19.20 -8.46 17.06
N ARG A 198 19.83 -7.35 16.68
CA ARG A 198 19.33 -5.99 16.92
C ARG A 198 18.11 -5.64 16.08
N SER A 199 17.86 -6.38 14.99
CA SER A 199 16.59 -6.29 14.24
C SER A 199 15.38 -6.69 15.10
N ARG A 200 15.58 -7.32 16.25
CA ARG A 200 14.53 -7.82 17.15
C ARG A 200 14.33 -6.93 18.38
N ASP A 201 15.11 -5.86 18.51
CA ASP A 201 14.95 -4.93 19.63
C ASP A 201 13.56 -4.28 19.55
N VAL A 202 12.84 -4.28 20.67
CA VAL A 202 11.53 -3.62 20.78
C VAL A 202 11.74 -2.16 21.18
N THR A 203 12.22 -1.36 20.23
CA THR A 203 12.47 0.08 20.39
C THR A 203 12.00 0.82 19.15
N ASP A 204 11.62 2.09 19.29
CA ASP A 204 11.17 2.88 18.14
C ASP A 204 12.32 3.14 17.15
N ALA A 205 13.55 3.28 17.65
CA ALA A 205 14.76 3.45 16.84
C ALA A 205 15.07 2.23 15.95
N ASN A 206 14.88 1.01 16.45
CA ASN A 206 14.95 -0.18 15.59
C ASN A 206 13.72 -0.27 14.68
N GLY A 207 12.56 0.09 15.22
CA GLY A 207 11.29 0.09 14.51
C GLY A 207 11.38 0.82 13.19
N GLU A 208 12.06 1.97 13.12
CA GLU A 208 12.21 2.76 11.89
C GLU A 208 12.80 1.92 10.74
N ALA A 209 13.90 1.21 10.97
CA ALA A 209 14.48 0.34 9.94
C ALA A 209 13.60 -0.90 9.69
N LEU A 210 13.04 -1.48 10.76
CA LEU A 210 12.28 -2.71 10.71
C LEU A 210 10.96 -2.55 9.93
N SER A 211 10.22 -1.47 10.14
CA SER A 211 8.95 -1.22 9.44
C SER A 211 9.16 -1.04 7.94
N GLU A 212 10.24 -0.36 7.58
CA GLU A 212 10.67 -0.16 6.21
C GLU A 212 11.11 -1.50 5.58
N ALA A 213 11.89 -2.31 6.30
CA ALA A 213 12.37 -3.59 5.78
C ALA A 213 11.21 -4.58 5.53
N VAL A 214 10.15 -4.53 6.36
CA VAL A 214 8.95 -5.35 6.16
C VAL A 214 8.20 -4.96 4.89
N ILE A 215 8.11 -3.66 4.56
CA ILE A 215 7.52 -3.25 3.27
C ILE A 215 8.47 -3.53 2.11
N LEU A 216 9.78 -3.51 2.33
CA LEU A 216 10.73 -3.87 1.28
C LEU A 216 10.56 -5.33 0.82
N ILE A 217 10.20 -6.26 1.73
CA ILE A 217 9.81 -7.63 1.36
C ILE A 217 8.74 -7.62 0.27
N ASP A 218 7.69 -6.82 0.46
CA ASP A 218 6.58 -6.69 -0.48
C ASP A 218 7.02 -5.97 -1.77
N SER A 219 7.74 -4.86 -1.62
CA SER A 219 8.21 -4.02 -2.72
C SER A 219 9.08 -4.82 -3.70
N SER A 220 9.89 -5.75 -3.17
CA SER A 220 10.74 -6.65 -3.96
C SER A 220 10.07 -7.96 -4.35
N GLN A 221 8.79 -8.16 -4.01
CA GLN A 221 8.01 -9.39 -4.27
C GLN A 221 8.62 -10.67 -3.65
N GLU A 222 9.32 -10.53 -2.52
CA GLU A 222 9.98 -11.62 -1.78
C GLU A 222 9.06 -12.23 -0.69
N ASN A 223 7.74 -11.98 -0.78
CA ASN A 223 6.75 -12.29 0.26
C ASN A 223 6.82 -13.76 0.73
N ALA A 224 7.08 -14.70 -0.17
CA ALA A 224 7.18 -16.13 0.15
C ALA A 224 8.41 -16.45 1.01
N ARG A 225 9.58 -15.89 0.66
CA ARG A 225 10.86 -16.15 1.33
C ARG A 225 10.83 -15.70 2.80
N TYR A 226 10.16 -14.58 3.07
CA TYR A 226 10.15 -13.94 4.39
C TYR A 226 8.87 -14.19 5.21
N LEU A 227 8.08 -15.22 4.88
CA LEU A 227 7.03 -15.72 5.78
C LEU A 227 7.51 -15.97 7.22
N PRO A 228 8.73 -16.49 7.47
CA PRO A 228 9.25 -16.61 8.84
C PRO A 228 9.37 -15.26 9.58
N VAL A 229 9.63 -14.16 8.87
CA VAL A 229 9.68 -12.81 9.47
C VAL A 229 8.28 -12.34 9.84
N VAL A 230 7.29 -12.56 8.95
CA VAL A 230 5.88 -12.30 9.24
C VAL A 230 5.45 -13.05 10.50
N ASN A 231 5.73 -14.36 10.56
CA ASN A 231 5.35 -15.19 11.71
C ASN A 231 6.04 -14.73 12.99
N ARG A 232 7.32 -14.36 12.94
CA ARG A 232 8.08 -13.82 14.07
C ARG A 232 7.43 -12.54 14.61
N LEU A 233 7.09 -11.58 13.74
CA LEU A 233 6.55 -10.28 14.15
C LEU A 233 5.15 -10.42 14.76
N LEU A 234 4.27 -11.23 14.15
CA LEU A 234 2.94 -11.51 14.70
C LEU A 234 3.02 -12.30 16.01
N THR A 235 3.96 -13.24 16.13
CA THR A 235 4.12 -14.00 17.38
C THR A 235 4.67 -13.12 18.51
N GLY A 236 5.67 -12.29 18.21
CA GLY A 236 6.37 -11.46 19.19
C GLY A 236 5.62 -10.21 19.65
N TYR A 237 4.56 -9.79 18.96
CA TYR A 237 3.76 -8.65 19.38
C TYR A 237 3.13 -8.87 20.76
N ASP A 238 3.29 -7.86 21.61
CA ASP A 238 2.53 -7.64 22.83
C ASP A 238 2.17 -6.15 22.98
N THR A 239 1.49 -5.79 24.07
CA THR A 239 1.00 -4.42 24.29
C THR A 239 2.11 -3.40 24.53
N SER A 240 3.36 -3.79 24.80
CA SER A 240 4.49 -2.83 24.89
C SER A 240 4.79 -2.16 23.56
N TYR A 241 4.44 -2.81 22.44
CA TYR A 241 4.57 -2.25 21.09
C TYR A 241 3.64 -1.05 20.92
N ASN A 242 2.54 -0.96 21.69
CA ASN A 242 1.51 0.05 21.50
C ASN A 242 1.99 1.48 21.72
N ALA A 243 3.09 1.70 22.45
CA ALA A 243 3.68 3.03 22.61
C ALA A 243 4.69 3.39 21.50
N LEU A 244 5.12 2.41 20.70
CA LEU A 244 6.22 2.52 19.74
C LEU A 244 5.67 2.58 18.32
N TRP A 245 5.56 3.78 17.76
CA TRP A 245 4.95 4.00 16.44
C TRP A 245 5.52 3.07 15.37
N ASN A 246 6.85 3.04 15.25
CA ASN A 246 7.50 2.29 14.19
C ASN A 246 7.43 0.77 14.42
N MET A 247 7.42 0.30 15.67
CA MET A 247 7.21 -1.12 15.95
C MET A 247 5.78 -1.56 15.65
N ARG A 248 4.76 -0.74 15.97
CA ARG A 248 3.38 -1.00 15.53
C ARG A 248 3.29 -1.03 14.01
N ALA A 249 3.95 -0.10 13.32
CA ALA A 249 3.99 -0.06 11.87
C ALA A 249 4.61 -1.33 11.29
N ALA A 250 5.73 -1.81 11.84
CA ALA A 250 6.37 -3.05 11.43
C ALA A 250 5.43 -4.26 11.54
N VAL A 251 4.67 -4.37 12.62
CA VAL A 251 3.65 -5.43 12.79
C VAL A 251 2.51 -5.26 11.80
N ASN A 252 1.99 -4.04 11.60
CA ASN A 252 0.91 -3.83 10.64
C ASN A 252 1.33 -4.12 9.20
N ASN A 253 2.57 -3.78 8.84
CA ASN A 253 3.12 -3.97 7.50
C ASN A 253 3.20 -5.44 7.10
N THR A 254 3.20 -6.39 8.06
CA THR A 254 3.13 -7.82 7.72
C THR A 254 1.83 -8.17 7.00
N PHE A 255 0.73 -7.48 7.29
CA PHE A 255 -0.54 -7.72 6.60
C PHE A 255 -0.48 -7.27 5.14
N THR A 256 0.36 -6.29 4.80
CA THR A 256 0.62 -5.92 3.39
C THR A 256 1.37 -7.04 2.69
N VAL A 257 2.39 -7.62 3.35
CA VAL A 257 3.14 -8.77 2.83
C VAL A 257 2.20 -9.95 2.55
N LEU A 258 1.25 -10.23 3.45
CA LEU A 258 0.24 -11.28 3.24
C LEU A 258 -0.69 -10.94 2.08
N PHE A 259 -1.31 -9.76 2.12
CA PHE A 259 -2.30 -9.31 1.13
C PHE A 259 -1.76 -9.39 -0.31
N ARG A 260 -0.59 -8.81 -0.55
CA ARG A 260 0.07 -8.82 -1.86
C ARG A 260 0.68 -10.19 -2.20
N GLY A 261 1.09 -10.96 -1.19
CA GLY A 261 1.58 -12.31 -1.36
C GLY A 261 0.60 -13.21 -2.11
N HIS A 262 -0.71 -13.07 -1.88
CA HIS A 262 -1.73 -13.84 -2.60
C HIS A 262 -1.70 -13.65 -4.13
N GLN A 263 -1.04 -12.61 -4.64
CA GLN A 263 -0.86 -12.32 -6.07
C GLN A 263 0.37 -13.03 -6.66
N LEU A 264 1.21 -13.65 -5.81
CA LEU A 264 2.50 -14.26 -6.19
C LEU A 264 2.44 -15.79 -6.12
N PRO A 265 2.70 -16.52 -7.23
CA PRO A 265 2.64 -17.99 -7.24
C PRO A 265 3.52 -18.66 -6.19
N ALA A 266 4.72 -18.12 -5.92
CA ALA A 266 5.63 -18.66 -4.91
C ALA A 266 5.06 -18.57 -3.49
N PHE A 267 4.35 -17.50 -3.18
CA PHE A 267 3.69 -17.35 -1.88
C PHE A 267 2.51 -18.31 -1.75
N VAL A 268 1.67 -18.42 -2.79
CA VAL A 268 0.56 -19.39 -2.82
C VAL A 268 1.06 -20.81 -2.59
N ALA A 269 2.15 -21.20 -3.26
CA ALA A 269 2.77 -22.51 -3.08
C ALA A 269 3.28 -22.71 -1.64
N ALA A 270 3.97 -21.71 -1.08
CA ALA A 270 4.52 -21.79 0.27
C ALA A 270 3.43 -21.94 1.34
N VAL A 271 2.40 -21.10 1.33
CA VAL A 271 1.33 -21.13 2.35
C VAL A 271 0.39 -22.33 2.19
N THR A 272 0.29 -22.90 0.99
CA THR A 272 -0.46 -24.14 0.75
C THR A 272 0.31 -25.36 1.25
N ALA A 273 1.64 -25.35 1.15
CA ALA A 273 2.49 -26.42 1.65
C ALA A 273 2.62 -26.42 3.18
N ASP A 274 2.58 -25.24 3.81
CA ASP A 274 2.63 -25.07 5.25
C ASP A 274 1.63 -24.01 5.73
N ARG A 275 0.63 -24.46 6.51
CA ARG A 275 -0.40 -23.59 7.07
C ARG A 275 0.06 -22.76 8.27
N SER A 276 1.29 -22.92 8.75
CA SER A 276 1.79 -22.26 9.97
C SER A 276 1.58 -20.75 9.98
N THR A 277 1.63 -20.11 8.82
CA THR A 277 1.33 -18.68 8.66
C THR A 277 -0.13 -18.36 8.99
N ALA A 278 -1.09 -19.13 8.47
CA ALA A 278 -2.51 -18.96 8.79
C ALA A 278 -2.77 -19.20 10.30
N ASP A 279 -2.15 -20.25 10.87
CA ASP A 279 -2.23 -20.55 12.31
C ASP A 279 -1.69 -19.39 13.16
N THR A 280 -0.60 -18.76 12.71
CA THR A 280 0.01 -17.59 13.39
C THR A 280 -0.90 -16.37 13.32
N VAL A 281 -1.48 -16.08 12.16
CA VAL A 281 -2.42 -14.95 11.97
C VAL A 281 -3.67 -15.14 12.85
N HIS A 282 -4.22 -16.36 12.90
CA HIS A 282 -5.33 -16.69 13.79
C HIS A 282 -4.96 -16.50 15.28
N SER A 283 -3.79 -17.00 15.70
CA SER A 283 -3.32 -16.85 17.07
C SER A 283 -3.16 -15.36 17.45
N PHE A 284 -2.60 -14.55 16.55
CA PHE A 284 -2.48 -13.11 16.75
C PHE A 284 -3.85 -12.45 16.96
N ALA A 285 -4.81 -12.68 16.06
CA ALA A 285 -6.14 -12.10 16.18
C ALA A 285 -6.84 -12.56 17.48
N SER A 286 -6.78 -13.86 17.77
CA SER A 286 -7.42 -14.48 18.93
C SER A 286 -6.93 -13.97 20.28
N ARG A 287 -5.61 -13.75 20.42
CA ARG A 287 -5.01 -13.27 21.68
C ARG A 287 -5.20 -11.77 21.90
N ASN A 288 -5.42 -11.01 20.84
CA ASN A 288 -5.42 -9.55 20.88
C ASN A 288 -6.81 -8.91 20.72
N LEU A 289 -7.91 -9.66 20.87
CA LEU A 289 -9.27 -9.11 20.73
C LEU A 289 -9.54 -7.88 21.62
N ALA A 290 -8.84 -7.74 22.74
CA ALA A 290 -8.94 -6.56 23.62
C ALA A 290 -8.47 -5.24 22.98
N LEU A 291 -7.76 -5.27 21.84
CA LEU A 291 -7.44 -4.07 21.06
C LEU A 291 -8.64 -3.51 20.30
N LEU A 292 -9.71 -4.29 20.12
CA LEU A 292 -10.93 -3.83 19.47
C LEU A 292 -11.63 -2.78 20.33
N GLY A 293 -11.98 -1.65 19.73
CA GLY A 293 -12.47 -0.46 20.45
C GLY A 293 -11.38 0.52 20.90
N THR A 294 -10.12 0.26 20.55
CA THR A 294 -8.99 1.19 20.77
C THR A 294 -8.43 1.71 19.43
N ASP A 295 -7.51 2.66 19.49
CA ASP A 295 -6.77 3.17 18.33
C ASP A 295 -5.88 2.10 17.64
N HIS A 296 -5.76 0.91 18.22
CA HIS A 296 -5.00 -0.22 17.70
C HIS A 296 -5.88 -1.35 17.12
N ALA A 297 -7.20 -1.15 17.06
CA ALA A 297 -8.15 -2.14 16.53
C ALA A 297 -7.83 -2.58 15.09
N PHE A 298 -7.12 -1.75 14.32
CA PHE A 298 -6.71 -2.05 12.94
C PHE A 298 -5.82 -3.30 12.85
N LEU A 299 -4.96 -3.57 13.83
CA LEU A 299 -4.08 -4.74 13.84
C LEU A 299 -4.88 -6.04 13.80
N VAL A 300 -5.86 -6.14 14.69
CA VAL A 300 -6.72 -7.34 14.83
C VAL A 300 -7.66 -7.46 13.65
N THR A 301 -8.22 -6.34 13.18
CA THR A 301 -9.12 -6.32 12.02
C THR A 301 -8.39 -6.76 10.75
N ASN A 302 -7.16 -6.27 10.52
CA ASN A 302 -6.33 -6.71 9.40
C ASN A 302 -5.99 -8.20 9.50
N ALA A 303 -5.59 -8.67 10.69
CA ALA A 303 -5.33 -10.09 10.93
C ALA A 303 -6.53 -10.98 10.59
N GLY A 304 -7.75 -10.61 11.02
CA GLY A 304 -8.95 -11.37 10.69
C GLY A 304 -9.23 -11.43 9.19
N ARG A 305 -9.03 -10.32 8.47
CA ARG A 305 -9.24 -10.26 7.02
C ARG A 305 -8.20 -11.09 6.26
N GLU A 306 -6.92 -11.01 6.64
CA GLU A 306 -5.87 -11.86 6.05
C GLU A 306 -6.08 -13.35 6.38
N LEU A 307 -6.52 -13.68 7.61
CA LEU A 307 -6.88 -15.07 7.96
C LEU A 307 -7.97 -15.61 7.03
N ALA A 308 -9.05 -14.86 6.86
CA ALA A 308 -10.16 -15.30 6.01
C ALA A 308 -9.79 -15.39 4.53
N ARG A 309 -8.80 -14.62 4.06
CA ARG A 309 -8.30 -14.72 2.68
C ARG A 309 -7.69 -16.08 2.37
N PHE A 310 -7.09 -16.77 3.34
CA PHE A 310 -6.60 -18.15 3.15
C PHE A 310 -7.71 -19.16 2.81
N LEU A 311 -9.00 -18.83 3.02
CA LEU A 311 -10.12 -19.66 2.54
C LEU A 311 -10.19 -19.75 1.01
N SER A 312 -9.48 -18.89 0.28
CA SER A 312 -9.34 -18.99 -1.18
C SER A 312 -8.67 -20.29 -1.63
N TYR A 313 -7.90 -20.92 -0.74
CA TYR A 313 -7.12 -22.12 -1.03
C TYR A 313 -7.84 -23.37 -0.53
N GLU A 314 -8.30 -24.22 -1.44
CA GLU A 314 -9.02 -25.45 -1.12
C GLU A 314 -8.27 -26.31 -0.10
N ALA A 315 -6.96 -26.47 -0.27
CA ALA A 315 -6.09 -27.22 0.62
C ALA A 315 -6.03 -26.68 2.06
N LEU A 316 -6.29 -25.39 2.28
CA LEU A 316 -6.26 -24.78 3.61
C LEU A 316 -7.64 -24.69 4.27
N ARG A 317 -8.74 -24.80 3.50
CA ARG A 317 -10.11 -24.60 4.01
C ARG A 317 -10.43 -25.44 5.23
N ALA A 318 -10.04 -26.72 5.25
CA ALA A 318 -10.31 -27.61 6.38
C ALA A 318 -9.69 -27.12 7.69
N GLY A 319 -8.53 -26.45 7.63
CA GLY A 319 -7.87 -25.86 8.80
C GLY A 319 -8.34 -24.44 9.11
N VAL A 320 -8.59 -23.62 8.08
CA VAL A 320 -8.89 -22.19 8.25
C VAL A 320 -10.35 -21.92 8.61
N ARG A 321 -11.31 -22.73 8.12
CA ARG A 321 -12.74 -22.61 8.46
C ARG A 321 -13.01 -22.54 9.97
N PRO A 322 -12.54 -23.50 10.81
CA PRO A 322 -12.78 -23.43 12.25
C PRO A 322 -12.10 -22.23 12.91
N GLN A 323 -10.97 -21.75 12.38
CA GLN A 323 -10.28 -20.56 12.90
C GLN A 323 -11.09 -19.28 12.64
N VAL A 324 -11.59 -19.10 11.41
CA VAL A 324 -12.47 -17.99 11.05
C VAL A 324 -13.76 -18.04 11.87
N LYS A 325 -14.37 -19.22 11.98
CA LYS A 325 -15.59 -19.41 12.78
C LYS A 325 -15.37 -19.08 14.26
N SER A 326 -14.26 -19.52 14.85
CA SER A 326 -13.89 -19.21 16.24
C SER A 326 -13.87 -17.71 16.53
N LEU A 327 -13.32 -16.90 15.61
CA LEU A 327 -13.31 -15.45 15.75
C LEU A 327 -14.70 -14.83 15.57
N LEU A 328 -15.49 -15.32 14.61
CA LEU A 328 -16.88 -14.90 14.42
C LEU A 328 -17.74 -15.19 15.65
N ASP A 329 -17.59 -16.36 16.27
CA ASP A 329 -18.34 -16.76 17.46
C ASP A 329 -17.98 -15.93 18.71
N ARG A 330 -16.79 -15.30 18.73
CA ARG A 330 -16.28 -14.46 19.82
C ARG A 330 -16.49 -12.97 19.59
N THR A 331 -17.09 -12.59 18.47
CA THR A 331 -17.33 -11.19 18.09
C THR A 331 -18.79 -10.99 17.70
N SER A 332 -19.21 -9.74 17.61
CA SER A 332 -20.56 -9.36 17.18
C SER A 332 -20.49 -8.40 15.99
N ILE A 333 -21.51 -8.45 15.13
CA ILE A 333 -21.77 -7.47 14.07
C ILE A 333 -21.99 -6.06 14.62
N THR A 334 -22.27 -5.92 15.92
CA THR A 334 -22.45 -4.65 16.63
C THR A 334 -21.38 -4.43 17.69
N GLY A 335 -21.26 -3.18 18.16
CA GLY A 335 -20.33 -2.81 19.23
C GLY A 335 -18.88 -2.75 18.78
N VAL A 336 -17.96 -2.76 19.74
CA VAL A 336 -16.52 -2.51 19.50
C VAL A 336 -15.84 -3.58 18.63
N THR A 337 -16.42 -4.78 18.54
CA THR A 337 -15.90 -5.89 17.72
C THR A 337 -16.41 -5.92 16.29
N ALA A 338 -17.38 -5.04 15.96
CA ALA A 338 -18.04 -5.03 14.65
C ALA A 338 -17.06 -4.99 13.46
N PRO A 339 -15.98 -4.19 13.46
CA PRO A 339 -15.05 -4.16 12.34
C PRO A 339 -14.40 -5.52 12.03
N LEU A 340 -14.03 -6.28 13.06
CA LEU A 340 -13.49 -7.63 12.88
C LEU A 340 -14.57 -8.59 12.39
N TRP A 341 -15.75 -8.60 13.02
CA TRP A 341 -16.84 -9.51 12.66
C TRP A 341 -17.28 -9.31 11.20
N VAL A 342 -17.48 -8.06 10.78
CA VAL A 342 -17.88 -7.72 9.40
C VAL A 342 -16.78 -8.13 8.42
N GLY A 343 -15.52 -7.81 8.71
CA GLY A 343 -14.40 -8.19 7.84
C GLY A 343 -14.26 -9.69 7.65
N LEU A 344 -14.46 -10.49 8.72
CA LEU A 344 -14.47 -11.96 8.64
C LEU A 344 -15.67 -12.47 7.86
N ALA A 345 -16.88 -11.97 8.13
CA ALA A 345 -18.11 -12.43 7.52
C ALA A 345 -18.15 -12.16 6.00
N GLU A 346 -17.77 -10.96 5.57
CA GLU A 346 -17.65 -10.62 4.15
C GLU A 346 -16.60 -11.49 3.45
N SER A 347 -15.44 -11.67 4.08
CA SER A 347 -14.35 -12.47 3.52
C SER A 347 -14.70 -13.94 3.43
N ALA A 348 -15.35 -14.51 4.45
CA ALA A 348 -15.82 -15.89 4.42
C ALA A 348 -16.86 -16.12 3.32
N ASN A 349 -17.84 -15.21 3.18
CA ASN A 349 -18.85 -15.28 2.13
C ASN A 349 -18.24 -15.14 0.72
N TYR A 350 -17.14 -14.40 0.58
CA TYR A 350 -16.45 -14.20 -0.70
C TYR A 350 -15.52 -15.37 -1.07
N TYR A 351 -14.67 -15.82 -0.15
CA TYR A 351 -13.63 -16.82 -0.43
C TYR A 351 -14.08 -18.28 -0.26
N ASP A 352 -15.16 -18.50 0.50
CA ASP A 352 -15.74 -19.82 0.76
C ASP A 352 -17.22 -19.88 0.35
N THR A 353 -17.49 -19.42 -0.86
CA THR A 353 -18.82 -19.35 -1.47
C THR A 353 -19.64 -20.63 -1.25
N GLY A 354 -20.89 -20.46 -0.79
CA GLY A 354 -21.81 -21.56 -0.50
C GLY A 354 -21.74 -22.10 0.93
N ASN A 355 -20.78 -21.66 1.76
CA ASN A 355 -20.62 -22.13 3.14
C ASN A 355 -21.10 -21.13 4.20
N CYS A 356 -21.91 -20.13 3.85
CA CYS A 356 -22.39 -19.11 4.78
C CYS A 356 -23.13 -19.69 6.00
N ALA A 357 -23.76 -20.87 5.88
CA ALA A 357 -24.47 -21.51 6.98
C ALA A 357 -23.51 -21.97 8.09
N TYR A 358 -22.31 -22.43 7.72
CA TYR A 358 -21.26 -22.81 8.67
C TYR A 358 -20.79 -21.62 9.50
N PHE A 359 -20.74 -20.43 8.90
CA PHE A 359 -20.30 -19.19 9.55
C PHE A 359 -21.44 -18.38 10.19
N ALA A 360 -22.70 -18.78 10.01
CA ALA A 360 -23.89 -18.02 10.38
C ALA A 360 -23.93 -16.60 9.74
N THR A 361 -23.58 -16.51 8.46
CA THR A 361 -23.44 -15.25 7.70
C THR A 361 -24.32 -15.15 6.46
N CYS A 362 -25.27 -16.07 6.26
CA CYS A 362 -26.13 -16.09 5.06
C CYS A 362 -27.02 -14.85 4.93
N ASP A 363 -27.43 -14.27 6.06
CA ASP A 363 -28.29 -13.09 6.12
C ASP A 363 -27.51 -11.76 6.18
N LEU A 364 -26.18 -11.80 6.00
CA LEU A 364 -25.31 -10.63 6.05
C LEU A 364 -25.81 -9.47 5.15
N PRO A 365 -26.28 -9.68 3.91
CA PRO A 365 -26.83 -8.58 3.10
C PRO A 365 -28.05 -7.89 3.73
N ALA A 366 -28.92 -8.64 4.42
CA ALA A 366 -30.08 -8.09 5.12
C ALA A 366 -29.68 -7.38 6.43
N ARG A 367 -28.69 -7.92 7.14
CA ARG A 367 -28.18 -7.33 8.41
C ARG A 367 -27.37 -6.05 8.18
N SER A 368 -26.68 -5.95 7.05
CA SER A 368 -25.90 -4.77 6.64
C SER A 368 -26.75 -3.64 6.04
N THR A 369 -28.05 -3.85 5.84
CA THR A 369 -29.00 -2.84 5.31
C THR A 369 -30.13 -2.50 6.30
N GLY A 370 -30.19 -3.18 7.46
CA GLY A 370 -31.22 -3.00 8.48
C GLY A 370 -31.03 -1.78 9.41
N PRO A 371 -31.89 -1.63 10.44
CA PRO A 371 -31.89 -0.48 11.37
C PRO A 371 -30.54 -0.20 12.05
N LEU A 372 -29.69 -1.23 12.17
CA LEU A 372 -28.32 -1.16 12.70
C LEU A 372 -27.43 -0.15 11.96
N CYS A 373 -27.69 0.13 10.68
CA CYS A 373 -26.95 1.12 9.90
C CYS A 373 -27.65 2.50 9.84
N ARG A 374 -28.86 2.65 10.41
CA ARG A 374 -29.60 3.93 10.45
C ARG A 374 -29.36 4.74 11.73
N SER A 375 -28.84 4.12 12.78
CA SER A 375 -28.52 4.82 14.02
C SER A 375 -27.08 5.34 13.94
N GLY A 376 -26.90 6.67 13.82
CA GLY A 376 -25.62 7.38 13.68
C GLY A 376 -24.65 7.28 14.87
N THR A 377 -24.55 6.12 15.50
CA THR A 377 -23.47 5.71 16.39
C THR A 377 -22.37 5.01 15.60
N THR A 378 -21.18 4.86 16.18
CA THR A 378 -19.92 4.31 15.61
C THR A 378 -20.02 3.07 14.71
N ALA A 379 -21.12 2.31 14.74
CA ALA A 379 -21.46 1.26 13.78
C ALA A 379 -21.69 1.75 12.33
N ALA A 380 -22.13 3.00 12.13
CA ALA A 380 -22.41 3.56 10.81
C ALA A 380 -21.15 3.66 9.92
N ALA A 381 -19.97 3.87 10.52
CA ALA A 381 -18.70 3.90 9.79
C ALA A 381 -18.28 2.51 9.25
N ALA A 382 -18.74 1.43 9.89
CA ALA A 382 -18.52 0.06 9.41
C ALA A 382 -19.55 -0.39 8.36
N CYS A 383 -20.75 0.22 8.33
CA CYS A 383 -21.79 -0.05 7.35
C CYS A 383 -21.64 0.72 6.02
N ALA A 384 -20.88 1.82 5.99
CA ALA A 384 -20.76 2.69 4.82
C ALA A 384 -20.14 2.01 3.57
N SER A 385 -19.67 0.76 3.70
CA SER A 385 -19.10 -0.06 2.63
C SER A 385 -20.08 -1.07 1.98
N ALA A 386 -21.38 -1.04 2.28
CA ALA A 386 -22.37 -1.96 1.67
C ALA A 386 -23.13 -1.31 0.49
N PRO A 387 -23.31 -2.00 -0.66
CA PRO A 387 -23.86 -1.41 -1.87
C PRO A 387 -25.38 -1.17 -1.78
N ARG A 388 -25.84 0.01 -2.21
CA ARG A 388 -27.24 0.24 -2.58
C ARG A 388 -27.45 -0.35 -3.99
N ARG A 389 -28.42 -1.24 -4.20
CA ARG A 389 -28.73 -1.84 -5.52
C ARG A 389 -30.05 -1.33 -6.09
N CYS A 390 -30.04 -1.01 -7.39
CA CYS A 390 -31.13 -1.17 -8.35
C CYS A 390 -30.56 -1.77 -9.67
N PRO A 391 -31.35 -2.49 -10.51
CA PRO A 391 -30.81 -3.38 -11.56
C PRO A 391 -30.91 -2.81 -13.00
N SER A 392 -29.90 -3.08 -13.85
CA SER A 392 -30.06 -3.40 -15.29
C SER A 392 -28.72 -3.85 -15.93
N PRO A 393 -28.71 -4.61 -17.06
CA PRO A 393 -27.58 -5.45 -17.48
C PRO A 393 -26.73 -4.84 -18.63
N ASN A 394 -25.56 -5.47 -18.83
CA ASN A 394 -24.58 -5.33 -19.93
C ASN A 394 -23.68 -4.09 -19.94
N SER A 395 -22.40 -4.31 -19.60
CA SER A 395 -21.24 -3.55 -20.14
C SER A 395 -19.96 -4.41 -20.03
N PRO A 396 -19.07 -4.41 -21.02
CA PRO A 396 -17.80 -5.13 -21.00
C PRO A 396 -16.78 -4.45 -20.05
N PRO A 397 -15.71 -5.15 -19.61
CA PRO A 397 -14.78 -4.58 -18.64
C PRO A 397 -13.97 -3.42 -19.26
N PRO A 398 -13.85 -2.25 -18.60
CA PRO A 398 -12.96 -1.21 -19.10
C PRO A 398 -11.50 -1.51 -18.74
N ALA A 399 -10.65 -1.28 -19.72
CA ALA A 399 -9.20 -1.20 -19.59
C ALA A 399 -8.79 0.06 -18.79
N ARG A 400 -7.61 -0.05 -18.17
CA ARG A 400 -6.84 0.97 -17.43
C ARG A 400 -7.03 2.42 -17.90
N ALA A 401 -7.18 3.33 -16.94
CA ALA A 401 -6.66 4.70 -16.99
C ALA A 401 -6.57 5.31 -15.58
N TRP A 402 -5.40 5.83 -15.20
CA TRP A 402 -5.30 7.06 -14.42
C TRP A 402 -4.34 7.95 -15.21
N GLN A 403 -4.91 8.92 -15.92
CA GLN A 403 -4.15 9.93 -16.64
C GLN A 403 -3.59 10.93 -15.63
N VAL A 404 -2.28 11.13 -15.64
CA VAL A 404 -1.64 12.29 -15.03
C VAL A 404 -1.56 13.38 -16.10
N ARG A 405 -2.14 14.54 -15.79
CA ARG A 405 -2.06 15.76 -16.59
C ARG A 405 -0.63 16.29 -16.58
N THR A 406 -0.07 16.51 -17.75
CA THR A 406 1.14 17.33 -17.94
C THR A 406 0.81 18.81 -17.78
N PRO A 407 1.65 19.63 -17.11
CA PRO A 407 1.54 21.08 -17.22
C PRO A 407 2.22 21.54 -18.51
N SER A 408 1.42 21.93 -19.51
CA SER A 408 1.90 22.67 -20.67
C SER A 408 2.18 24.12 -20.26
N SER A 409 3.45 24.54 -20.34
CA SER A 409 3.82 25.95 -20.31
C SER A 409 3.43 26.61 -21.64
N THR A 410 2.56 27.62 -21.61
CA THR A 410 2.39 28.55 -22.72
C THR A 410 2.51 29.98 -22.22
N ALA A 411 3.66 30.57 -22.49
CA ALA A 411 3.89 32.00 -22.44
C ALA A 411 3.08 32.71 -23.52
N SER A 412 2.56 33.89 -23.21
CA SER A 412 1.91 34.80 -24.16
C SER A 412 2.94 35.48 -25.09
N PRO A 413 2.52 35.89 -26.32
CA PRO A 413 3.46 36.29 -27.38
C PRO A 413 3.86 37.76 -27.29
N VAL A 414 5.15 38.03 -27.52
CA VAL A 414 5.67 39.36 -27.86
C VAL A 414 5.96 39.42 -29.36
N THR A 415 5.58 40.56 -29.91
CA THR A 415 5.42 40.96 -31.31
C THR A 415 6.71 40.90 -32.16
N THR A 416 6.49 40.60 -33.44
CA THR A 416 7.44 40.59 -34.57
C THR A 416 8.20 41.90 -34.81
N GLY A 417 9.47 41.80 -35.23
CA GLY A 417 10.23 42.90 -35.83
C GLY A 417 11.51 42.49 -36.56
N ARG A 418 11.45 42.46 -37.90
CA ARG A 418 12.48 42.77 -38.93
C ARG A 418 13.86 42.06 -38.96
N TRP A 419 14.09 41.38 -40.10
CA TRP A 419 15.36 41.15 -40.86
C TRP A 419 16.18 42.45 -41.09
N PRO A 420 17.52 42.44 -41.38
CA PRO A 420 18.15 41.63 -42.46
C PRO A 420 19.60 41.08 -42.30
N VAL A 421 19.84 40.00 -43.08
CA VAL A 421 20.99 39.68 -43.98
C VAL A 421 22.45 39.83 -43.51
N THR A 422 23.23 38.74 -43.59
CA THR A 422 24.47 38.51 -44.39
C THR A 422 25.13 37.19 -43.93
N SER A 423 25.22 36.14 -44.75
CA SER A 423 26.34 35.77 -45.67
C SER A 423 27.05 34.47 -45.22
N THR A 424 26.89 33.41 -46.00
CA THR A 424 27.75 32.22 -46.07
C THR A 424 29.10 32.57 -46.72
N PRO A 425 30.19 31.79 -46.53
CA PRO A 425 30.48 30.63 -47.40
C PRO A 425 30.99 29.41 -46.59
N ALA A 426 30.58 28.16 -46.87
CA ALA A 426 30.96 27.26 -47.97
C ALA A 426 32.41 26.73 -47.91
N SER A 427 32.57 25.42 -47.70
CA SER A 427 33.34 24.45 -48.55
C SER A 427 33.44 23.09 -47.82
N LYS A 428 32.85 22.02 -48.38
CA LYS A 428 33.46 20.97 -49.25
C LYS A 428 34.38 20.02 -48.46
N SER A 429 34.38 18.70 -48.61
CA SER A 429 33.79 17.81 -49.63
C SER A 429 34.09 16.34 -49.24
N SER A 430 33.16 15.44 -49.58
CA SER A 430 33.29 14.12 -50.27
C SER A 430 34.40 13.13 -49.83
N SER A 431 34.20 11.82 -49.76
CA SER A 431 33.53 10.91 -50.72
C SER A 431 33.22 9.53 -50.08
N THR A 432 32.06 8.87 -50.26
CA THR A 432 31.62 7.94 -51.36
C THR A 432 32.53 6.69 -51.47
N THR A 433 32.13 5.40 -51.50
CA THR A 433 30.90 4.68 -51.98
C THR A 433 30.96 3.14 -51.66
N PRO A 434 30.10 2.20 -52.15
CA PRO A 434 29.23 1.35 -51.31
C PRO A 434 29.38 -0.19 -51.53
N VAL A 435 28.56 -1.00 -50.86
CA VAL A 435 28.21 -2.36 -51.33
C VAL A 435 26.71 -2.65 -51.11
N THR A 436 26.07 -3.09 -52.18
CA THR A 436 24.68 -3.52 -52.39
C THR A 436 24.49 -4.99 -51.98
N THR A 437 23.36 -5.39 -51.38
CA THR A 437 22.51 -6.51 -51.90
C THR A 437 21.20 -6.72 -51.10
N THR A 438 20.08 -6.60 -51.84
CA THR A 438 18.85 -7.44 -51.86
C THR A 438 18.17 -7.94 -50.58
N GLY A 439 16.90 -7.52 -50.41
CA GLY A 439 15.88 -8.19 -49.57
C GLY A 439 15.30 -9.47 -50.20
N PRO A 440 14.30 -10.09 -49.55
CA PRO A 440 12.95 -9.87 -50.04
C PRO A 440 11.87 -9.70 -48.95
N THR A 441 10.80 -9.06 -49.41
CA THR A 441 9.50 -8.75 -48.82
C THR A 441 8.63 -9.99 -48.55
N ARG A 442 7.83 -9.97 -47.48
CA ARG A 442 6.51 -10.64 -47.45
C ARG A 442 5.51 -9.84 -46.63
N ALA A 443 4.35 -9.63 -47.25
CA ALA A 443 3.15 -8.96 -46.74
C ALA A 443 2.23 -9.98 -45.99
N PRO A 444 1.09 -9.56 -45.42
CA PRO A 444 0.45 -10.14 -44.23
C PRO A 444 -0.53 -11.29 -44.54
N CYS A 445 -0.88 -12.09 -43.52
CA CYS A 445 -1.99 -13.04 -43.57
C CYS A 445 -3.11 -12.70 -42.58
N SER A 446 -4.32 -12.65 -43.12
CA SER A 446 -5.63 -12.48 -42.47
C SER A 446 -6.03 -13.58 -41.50
N ALA A 447 -6.97 -13.23 -40.63
CA ALA A 447 -7.78 -14.10 -39.78
C ALA A 447 -8.65 -15.09 -40.57
N SER A 448 -8.82 -16.32 -40.06
CA SER A 448 -10.11 -17.02 -40.03
C SER A 448 -10.12 -18.28 -39.14
N THR A 449 -11.18 -18.38 -38.32
CA THR A 449 -11.93 -19.57 -37.82
C THR A 449 -11.28 -20.70 -37.00
N ARG A 450 -11.78 -20.81 -35.74
CA ARG A 450 -12.20 -22.00 -34.94
C ARG A 450 -11.64 -23.38 -35.33
N THR A 451 -11.01 -24.08 -34.37
CA THR A 451 -11.47 -25.38 -33.79
C THR A 451 -10.60 -25.74 -32.57
N THR A 452 -11.28 -26.28 -31.55
CA THR A 452 -10.79 -26.85 -30.29
C THR A 452 -9.74 -27.95 -30.48
N ALA A 453 -8.61 -27.86 -29.78
CA ALA A 453 -7.77 -29.02 -29.47
C ALA A 453 -6.95 -28.77 -28.19
N ALA A 454 -7.16 -29.64 -27.20
CA ALA A 454 -6.38 -29.71 -25.98
C ALA A 454 -4.90 -30.04 -26.31
N CYS A 455 -3.97 -29.32 -25.70
CA CYS A 455 -2.55 -29.68 -25.68
C CYS A 455 -2.10 -29.90 -24.24
N THR A 456 -2.04 -31.16 -23.86
CA THR A 456 -1.28 -31.69 -22.74
C THR A 456 0.21 -31.58 -23.05
N TRP A 457 0.97 -30.85 -22.25
CA TRP A 457 2.44 -30.90 -22.27
C TRP A 457 2.97 -31.78 -21.15
N ARG A 458 3.58 -32.88 -21.57
CA ARG A 458 4.21 -33.92 -20.77
C ARG A 458 5.66 -33.50 -20.50
N ALA A 459 6.01 -33.28 -19.23
CA ALA A 459 7.39 -33.00 -18.82
C ALA A 459 8.24 -34.28 -18.87
N THR A 460 9.27 -34.30 -19.71
CA THR A 460 10.32 -35.31 -19.72
C THR A 460 11.33 -35.01 -18.61
N ARG A 461 11.47 -35.93 -17.65
CA ARG A 461 12.55 -35.94 -16.63
C ARG A 461 13.85 -36.45 -17.24
N PRO A 462 15.03 -35.90 -16.87
CA PRO A 462 16.31 -36.58 -17.08
C PRO A 462 16.59 -37.63 -15.99
N PRO A 463 17.39 -38.68 -16.28
CA PRO A 463 17.60 -39.85 -15.42
C PRO A 463 18.61 -39.62 -14.27
N PRO A 464 18.63 -40.50 -13.24
CA PRO A 464 19.49 -40.36 -12.08
C PRO A 464 20.90 -40.90 -12.34
N ALA A 465 21.92 -40.23 -11.78
CA ALA A 465 23.27 -40.75 -11.67
C ALA A 465 23.46 -41.45 -10.32
N THR A 466 23.90 -42.71 -10.35
CA THR A 466 24.25 -43.50 -9.16
C THR A 466 25.69 -44.03 -9.21
N SER A 467 26.23 -44.18 -8.00
CA SER A 467 27.43 -44.94 -7.57
C SER A 467 28.77 -44.17 -7.62
N ARG A 468 29.72 -44.34 -6.69
CA ARG A 468 29.92 -45.34 -5.62
C ARG A 468 30.90 -44.81 -4.55
N ALA A 469 30.84 -45.42 -3.37
CA ALA A 469 31.60 -45.16 -2.14
C ALA A 469 33.12 -45.43 -2.22
N SER A 470 33.88 -44.78 -1.32
CA SER A 470 35.07 -45.32 -0.63
C SER A 470 35.43 -44.45 0.58
N SER A 471 35.41 -45.04 1.78
CA SER A 471 36.00 -44.50 3.02
C SER A 471 37.52 -44.72 3.03
N PRO A 472 38.29 -44.00 3.87
CA PRO A 472 38.86 -44.71 5.03
C PRO A 472 38.99 -43.89 6.34
N THR A 473 38.78 -44.63 7.43
CA THR A 473 39.49 -44.70 8.71
C THR A 473 40.31 -43.51 9.25
N ARG A 474 39.97 -43.15 10.49
CA ARG A 474 40.70 -42.35 11.48
C ARG A 474 41.84 -43.16 12.13
N PRO A 475 42.90 -42.50 12.66
CA PRO A 475 43.58 -43.01 13.85
C PRO A 475 43.52 -42.04 15.02
N SER A 476 43.60 -42.64 16.20
CA SER A 476 43.67 -42.05 17.54
C SER A 476 44.93 -41.22 17.74
N GLY A 477 44.78 -40.16 18.55
CA GLY A 477 45.82 -39.30 19.09
C GLY A 477 45.18 -38.29 20.02
#